data_AF-A0A1E4B454-F1
#
_entry.id   AF-A0A1E4B454-F1
#
_cell.length_a   1.000
_cell.length_b   1.000
_cell.length_c   1.000
_cell.angle_alpha   90.00
_cell.angle_beta   90.00
_cell.angle_gamma   90.00
#
_symmetry.space_group_name_H-M   'P 1'
#
loop_
_entity.id
_entity.type
_entity.pdbx_description
1 polymer ?
#
loop_
_entity_poly.entity_id
_entity_poly.type
_entity_poly.pdbx_seq_one_letter_code
_entity_poly.pdbx_strand_id
1 'polypeptide(L)'
;MIAVMERERQALATLDADDLFLIAREKEELCEALGGFGAEVLDQDTRNLAQTARQLNEVNRRVRNLLAANVAARIEALGGVRRGPSLTLGARI
;
A
#
# COMPACT_ATOMS: atom_id res chain seq x y z
N MET A 1 -3.78 6.10 16.12
CA MET A 1 -3.62 6.22 14.66
C MET A 1 -2.16 6.27 14.21
N ILE A 2 -1.35 7.26 14.61
CA ILE A 2 0.06 7.38 14.20
C ILE A 2 0.85 6.09 14.46
N ALA A 3 0.84 5.56 15.68
CA ALA A 3 1.54 4.33 16.04
C ALA A 3 1.11 3.12 15.18
N VAL A 4 -0.19 3.01 14.85
CA VAL A 4 -0.70 1.95 13.96
C VAL A 4 -0.18 2.10 12.54
N MET A 5 -0.01 3.34 12.06
CA MET A 5 0.60 3.60 10.76
C MET A 5 2.11 3.29 10.75
N GLU A 6 2.82 3.52 11.85
CA GLU A 6 4.23 3.13 12.00
C GLU A 6 4.38 1.62 12.05
N ARG A 7 3.51 0.92 12.80
CA ARG A 7 3.48 -0.55 12.81
C ARG A 7 3.19 -1.10 11.43
N GLU A 8 2.26 -0.50 10.69
CA GLU A 8 2.00 -0.90 9.31
C GLU A 8 3.23 -0.73 8.43
N ARG A 9 3.98 0.37 8.57
CA ARG A 9 5.21 0.54 7.82
C ARG A 9 6.18 -0.60 8.07
N GLN A 10 6.32 -1.00 9.34
CA GLN A 10 7.19 -2.09 9.73
C GLN A 10 6.71 -3.43 9.17
N ALA A 11 5.41 -3.75 9.32
CA ALA A 11 4.82 -4.96 8.80
C ALA A 11 4.92 -5.06 7.26
N LEU A 12 4.78 -3.94 6.55
CA LEU A 12 5.03 -3.87 5.11
C LEU A 12 6.49 -4.13 4.75
N ALA A 13 7.43 -3.63 5.56
CA ALA A 13 8.86 -3.85 5.32
C ALA A 13 9.29 -5.31 5.55
N THR A 14 8.62 -6.01 6.48
CA THR A 14 8.86 -7.42 6.78
C THR A 14 7.96 -8.38 6.00
N LEU A 15 6.99 -7.86 5.24
CA LEU A 15 5.95 -8.64 4.56
C LEU A 15 5.16 -9.55 5.53
N ASP A 16 4.92 -9.06 6.75
CA ASP A 16 4.19 -9.77 7.79
C ASP A 16 2.68 -9.70 7.53
N ALA A 17 2.13 -10.73 6.89
CA ALA A 17 0.72 -10.76 6.50
C ALA A 17 -0.24 -10.82 7.70
N ASP A 18 0.15 -11.50 8.78
CA ASP A 18 -0.69 -11.66 9.97
C ASP A 18 -0.79 -10.32 10.71
N ASP A 19 0.32 -9.61 10.89
CA ASP A 19 0.29 -8.29 11.51
C ASP A 19 -0.45 -7.27 10.63
N LEU A 20 -0.29 -7.33 9.30
CA LEU A 20 -1.07 -6.48 8.38
C LEU A 20 -2.59 -6.67 8.53
N PHE A 21 -3.05 -7.90 8.76
CA PHE A 21 -4.46 -8.18 8.99
C PHE A 21 -4.95 -7.58 10.30
N LEU A 22 -4.19 -7.74 11.39
CA LEU A 22 -4.52 -7.13 12.69
C LEU A 22 -4.53 -5.60 12.61
N ILE A 23 -3.53 -5.02 11.94
CA ILE A 23 -3.41 -3.57 11.72
C ILE A 23 -4.62 -3.04 10.94
N ALA A 24 -5.09 -3.75 9.92
CA ALA A 24 -6.24 -3.34 9.13
C ALA A 24 -7.48 -3.17 10.02
N ARG A 25 -7.74 -4.14 10.89
CA ARG A 25 -8.83 -4.08 11.87
C ARG A 25 -8.65 -2.94 12.87
N GLU A 26 -7.46 -2.78 13.46
CA GLU A 26 -7.18 -1.69 14.40
C GLU A 26 -7.39 -0.30 13.76
N LYS A 27 -7.09 -0.15 12.47
CA LYS A 27 -7.36 1.09 11.73
C LYS A 27 -8.85 1.36 11.58
N GLU A 28 -9.65 0.35 11.29
CA GLU A 28 -11.11 0.47 11.20
C GLU A 28 -11.69 0.92 12.54
N GLU A 29 -11.32 0.24 13.64
CA GLU A 29 -11.74 0.58 15.00
C GLU A 29 -11.35 2.03 15.37
N LEU A 30 -10.13 2.45 15.03
CA LEU A 30 -9.67 3.83 15.25
C LEU A 30 -10.42 4.84 14.38
N CYS A 31 -10.71 4.52 13.12
CA CYS A 31 -11.48 5.41 12.24
C CYS A 31 -12.91 5.58 12.74
N GLU A 32 -13.54 4.51 13.24
CA GLU A 32 -14.87 4.57 13.85
C GLU A 32 -14.85 5.45 15.10
N ALA A 33 -13.89 5.23 16.01
CA ALA A 33 -13.73 6.05 17.21
C ALA A 33 -13.47 7.53 16.88
N LEU A 34 -12.68 7.81 15.84
CA LEU A 34 -12.40 9.19 15.39
C LEU A 34 -13.60 9.83 14.67
N GLY A 35 -14.44 9.05 14.00
CA GLY A 35 -15.62 9.53 13.29
C GLY A 35 -16.68 10.15 14.21
N GLY A 36 -16.63 9.87 15.51
CA GLY A 36 -17.48 10.50 16.52
C GLY A 36 -17.14 11.96 16.82
N PHE A 37 -16.01 12.49 16.32
CA PHE A 37 -15.58 13.87 16.57
C PHE A 37 -15.79 14.76 15.33
N GLY A 38 -16.49 15.89 15.51
CA GLY A 38 -16.66 16.92 14.48
C GLY A 38 -15.38 17.76 14.28
N ALA A 39 -15.22 18.35 13.09
CA ALA A 39 -14.03 19.14 12.75
C ALA A 39 -13.88 20.39 13.65
N GLU A 40 -14.99 20.94 14.11
CA GLU A 40 -15.06 22.06 15.06
C GLU A 40 -14.51 21.74 16.46
N VAL A 41 -14.34 20.47 16.81
CA VAL A 41 -13.88 20.03 18.15
C VAL A 41 -12.35 19.90 18.21
N LEU A 42 -11.66 19.92 17.08
CA LEU A 42 -10.21 19.67 17.02
C LEU A 42 -9.40 20.96 17.16
N ASP A 43 -8.58 21.03 18.20
CA ASP A 43 -7.60 22.11 18.38
C ASP A 43 -6.46 22.02 17.36
N GLN A 44 -5.51 22.96 17.43
CA GLN A 44 -4.40 23.00 16.48
C GLN A 44 -3.46 21.80 16.62
N ASP A 45 -3.20 21.34 17.84
CA ASP A 45 -2.28 20.23 18.08
C ASP A 45 -2.85 18.91 17.56
N THR A 46 -4.14 18.67 17.78
CA THR A 46 -4.84 17.50 17.24
C THR A 46 -4.88 17.51 15.71
N ARG A 47 -5.06 18.69 15.10
CA ARG A 47 -4.98 18.83 13.63
C ARG A 47 -3.58 18.52 13.10
N ASN A 48 -2.53 18.94 13.81
CA ASN A 48 -1.15 18.60 13.44
C ASN A 48 -0.92 17.09 13.52
N LEU A 49 -1.43 16.41 14.56
CA LEU A 49 -1.35 14.94 14.67
C LEU A 49 -2.11 14.23 13.53
N ALA A 50 -3.29 14.72 13.15
CA ALA A 50 -4.04 14.19 12.01
C ALA A 50 -3.26 14.36 10.69
N GLN A 51 -2.58 15.49 10.52
CA GLN A 51 -1.70 15.71 9.36
C GLN A 51 -0.53 14.72 9.35
N THR A 52 0.10 14.46 10.50
CA THR A 52 1.16 13.44 10.62
C THR A 52 0.65 12.05 10.24
N ALA A 53 -0.52 11.65 10.76
CA ALA A 53 -1.14 10.37 10.42
C ALA A 53 -1.41 10.26 8.91
N ARG A 54 -1.88 11.34 8.27
CA ARG A 54 -2.09 11.40 6.82
C ARG A 54 -0.79 11.20 6.04
N GLN A 55 0.30 11.86 6.45
CA GLN A 55 1.60 11.70 5.80
C GLN A 55 2.11 10.25 5.90
N LEU A 56 1.99 9.64 7.08
CA LEU A 56 2.39 8.24 7.27
C LEU A 56 1.56 7.29 6.40
N ASN A 57 0.24 7.47 6.33
CA ASN A 57 -0.62 6.65 5.50
C ASN A 57 -0.27 6.76 4.00
N GLU A 58 0.05 7.96 3.53
CA GLU A 58 0.48 8.17 2.14
C GLU A 58 1.76 7.40 1.82
N VAL A 59 2.73 7.41 2.75
CA VAL A 59 3.95 6.65 2.54
C VAL A 59 3.69 5.14 2.61
N ASN A 60 2.83 4.66 3.52
CA ASN A 60 2.45 3.24 3.57
C ASN A 60 1.75 2.80 2.27
N ARG A 61 0.91 3.66 1.68
CA ARG A 61 0.30 3.44 0.36
C ARG A 61 1.34 3.28 -0.74
N ARG A 62 2.36 4.14 -0.75
CA ARG A 62 3.47 4.04 -1.72
C ARG A 62 4.24 2.73 -1.57
N VAL A 63 4.53 2.31 -0.34
CA VAL A 63 5.20 1.04 -0.06
C VAL A 63 4.36 -0.15 -0.56
N ARG A 64 3.07 -0.22 -0.19
CA ARG A 64 2.14 -1.25 -0.70
C ARG A 64 2.13 -1.33 -2.22
N ASN A 65 2.03 -0.19 -2.89
CA ASN A 65 2.01 -0.13 -4.35
C ASN A 65 3.34 -0.61 -4.98
N LEU A 66 4.47 -0.24 -4.38
CA LEU A 66 5.79 -0.66 -4.86
C LEU A 66 5.95 -2.19 -4.72
N LEU A 67 5.53 -2.75 -3.58
CA LEU A 67 5.55 -4.19 -3.35
C LEU A 67 4.68 -4.93 -4.37
N ALA A 68 3.44 -4.45 -4.60
CA ALA A 68 2.54 -5.02 -5.58
C ALA A 68 3.12 -4.97 -7.01
N ALA A 69 3.70 -3.84 -7.41
CA ALA A 69 4.36 -3.69 -8.71
C ALA A 69 5.55 -4.66 -8.87
N ASN A 70 6.33 -4.86 -7.79
CA ASN A 70 7.46 -5.79 -7.81
C ASN A 70 7.00 -7.25 -7.99
N VAL A 71 5.95 -7.66 -7.27
CA VAL A 71 5.37 -9.00 -7.39
C VAL A 71 4.78 -9.21 -8.79
N ALA A 72 4.03 -8.24 -9.32
CA ALA A 72 3.46 -8.30 -10.66
C ALA A 72 4.55 -8.48 -11.74
N ALA A 73 5.62 -7.68 -11.70
CA ALA A 73 6.73 -7.79 -12.64
C ALA A 73 7.42 -9.15 -12.61
N ARG A 74 7.53 -9.78 -11.43
CA ARG A 74 8.10 -11.14 -11.29
C ARG A 74 7.16 -12.20 -11.87
N ILE A 75 5.87 -12.10 -11.62
CA ILE A 75 4.86 -13.01 -12.19
C ILE A 75 4.85 -12.90 -13.72
N GLU A 76 4.90 -11.69 -14.26
CA GLU A 76 5.00 -11.45 -15.71
C GLU A 76 6.25 -12.08 -16.31
N ALA A 77 7.39 -11.99 -15.63
CA ALA A 77 8.63 -12.64 -16.06
C ALA A 77 8.52 -14.18 -16.09
N LEU A 78 7.80 -14.79 -15.15
CA LEU A 78 7.51 -16.24 -15.14
C LEU A 78 6.57 -16.67 -16.28
N GLY A 79 5.64 -15.80 -16.68
CA GLY A 79 4.72 -16.03 -17.79
C GLY A 79 5.41 -16.18 -19.16
N GLY A 80 6.73 -15.96 -19.19
CA GLY A 80 7.55 -16.05 -20.37
C GLY A 80 7.29 -14.85 -21.27
N VAL A 81 8.38 -14.23 -21.71
CA VAL A 81 8.37 -13.52 -22.98
C VAL A 81 7.84 -14.51 -24.03
N ARG A 82 6.53 -14.47 -24.33
CA ARG A 82 5.99 -15.01 -25.57
C ARG A 82 6.48 -14.13 -26.71
N ARG A 83 7.76 -14.23 -27.03
CA ARG A 83 8.25 -13.98 -28.39
C ARG A 83 8.17 -15.29 -29.15
N GLY A 84 7.05 -15.45 -29.83
CA GLY A 84 6.82 -16.41 -30.92
C GLY A 84 5.44 -16.14 -31.52
N PRO A 85 5.30 -16.07 -32.86
CA PRO A 85 5.90 -17.05 -33.75
C PRO A 85 7.04 -16.55 -34.63
N SER A 86 7.94 -17.49 -34.87
CA SER A 86 8.93 -17.53 -35.94
C SER A 86 8.24 -17.62 -37.31
N LEU A 87 8.79 -16.93 -38.31
CA LEU A 87 8.60 -17.03 -39.77
C LEU A 87 7.25 -16.60 -40.38
N THR A 88 7.30 -15.50 -41.14
CA THR A 88 6.88 -15.56 -42.55
C THR A 88 8.11 -15.27 -43.43
N LEU A 89 8.68 -16.38 -43.91
CA LEU A 89 9.40 -16.48 -45.16
C LEU A 89 8.53 -15.87 -46.27
N GLY A 90 8.97 -14.78 -46.91
CA GLY A 90 8.15 -14.14 -47.94
C GLY A 90 8.71 -12.84 -48.50
N ALA A 91 9.96 -12.82 -48.97
CA ALA A 91 10.42 -11.73 -49.83
C ALA A 91 11.43 -12.22 -50.87
N ARG A 92 10.89 -12.40 -52.08
CA ARG A 92 11.46 -11.95 -53.37
C ARG A 92 12.61 -12.76 -53.97
N ILE A 93 12.27 -13.62 -54.94
CA ILE A 93 12.79 -13.56 -56.32
C ILE A 93 11.60 -13.75 -57.26
#